data_AF-A0ABD2LJS2-F1
#
_entry.id   AF-A0ABD2LJS2-F1
#
_cell.length_a   1.000
_cell.length_b   1.000
_cell.length_c   1.000
_cell.angle_alpha   90.00
_cell.angle_beta   90.00
_cell.angle_gamma   90.00
#
_symmetry.space_group_name_H-M   'P 1'
#
loop_
_entity.id
_entity.type
_entity.pdbx_description
1 polymer ?
#
loop_
_entity_poly.entity_id
_entity_poly.type
_entity_poly.pdbx_seq_one_letter_code
_entity_poly.pdbx_strand_id
1 'polypeptide(L)'
;MSTSNETSTTDFEQFLLFLCGAVELLIHFVGIPLSIANLILVARTSVIHPNMKFILLFQSFAVLLRGFCRFIICLFKFILWDPISAEMGLFFPAIIKIGFFGIYSRNYVPHILIIERILATVFVELMSSIEAFCSQWFGFHLR
;
A
#
# COMPACT_ATOMS: atom_id res chain seq x y z
N MET A 1 21.98 38.55 -29.60
CA MET A 1 22.28 37.17 -30.05
C MET A 1 22.55 36.34 -28.79
N SER A 2 21.50 35.86 -28.10
CA SER A 2 21.59 34.98 -26.91
C SER A 2 20.21 34.49 -26.43
N THR A 3 19.32 34.07 -27.33
CA THR A 3 17.96 33.60 -27.00
C THR A 3 17.71 32.14 -27.40
N SER A 4 18.77 31.39 -27.73
CA SER A 4 18.66 29.99 -28.17
C SER A 4 18.86 28.94 -27.07
N ASN A 5 19.42 29.31 -25.92
CA ASN A 5 19.72 28.32 -24.86
C ASN A 5 18.53 28.04 -23.94
N GLU A 6 17.71 29.05 -23.61
CA GLU A 6 16.60 28.90 -22.66
C GLU A 6 15.46 28.02 -23.19
N THR A 7 15.17 28.05 -24.49
CA THR A 7 14.12 27.23 -25.11
C THR A 7 14.49 25.76 -25.23
N SER A 8 15.77 25.44 -25.44
CA SER A 8 16.21 24.04 -25.54
C SER A 8 16.11 23.28 -24.21
N THR A 9 16.31 23.98 -23.09
CA THR A 9 16.19 23.41 -21.74
C THR A 9 14.74 23.06 -21.40
N THR A 10 13.78 23.90 -21.78
CA THR A 10 12.36 23.65 -21.51
C THR A 10 11.81 22.48 -22.33
N ASP A 11 12.26 22.34 -23.58
CA ASP A 11 11.81 21.25 -24.46
C ASP A 11 12.33 19.89 -23.97
N PHE A 12 13.58 19.85 -23.48
CA PHE A 12 14.17 18.65 -22.91
C PHE A 12 13.48 18.23 -21.59
N GLU A 13 13.14 19.18 -20.73
CA GLU A 13 12.39 18.91 -19.50
C GLU A 13 10.98 18.37 -19.79
N GLN A 14 10.28 18.94 -20.76
CA GLN A 14 8.97 18.44 -21.20
C GLN A 14 9.06 17.02 -21.76
N PHE A 15 10.09 16.74 -22.55
CA PHE A 15 10.35 15.38 -23.07
C PHE A 15 10.62 14.38 -21.94
N LEU A 16 11.41 14.75 -20.92
CA LEU A 16 11.67 13.89 -19.76
C LEU A 16 10.40 13.64 -18.94
N LEU A 17 9.57 14.67 -18.72
CA LEU A 17 8.29 14.53 -18.01
C LEU A 17 7.34 13.60 -18.76
N PHE A 18 7.28 13.70 -20.09
CA PHE A 18 6.49 12.82 -20.94
C PHE A 18 7.00 11.37 -20.87
N LEU A 19 8.31 11.15 -21.00
CA LEU A 19 8.92 9.83 -20.90
C LEU A 19 8.69 9.20 -19.53
N CYS A 20 8.86 9.98 -18.46
CA CYS A 20 8.59 9.55 -17.09
C CYS A 20 7.11 9.15 -16.92
N GLY A 21 6.19 9.96 -17.43
CA GLY A 21 4.76 9.66 -17.43
C GLY A 21 4.41 8.38 -18.20
N ALA A 22 5.07 8.13 -19.33
CA ALA A 22 4.87 6.93 -20.14
C ALA A 22 5.36 5.67 -19.43
N VAL A 23 6.53 5.74 -18.80
CA VAL A 23 7.08 4.64 -18.00
C VAL A 23 6.21 4.39 -16.78
N GLU A 24 5.77 5.43 -16.07
CA GLU A 24 4.87 5.31 -14.92
C GLU A 24 3.53 4.67 -15.31
N LEU A 25 2.97 5.05 -16.46
CA LEU A 25 1.75 4.45 -16.99
C LEU A 25 1.94 2.95 -17.29
N LEU A 26 3.05 2.57 -17.93
CA LEU A 26 3.36 1.16 -18.24
C LEU A 26 3.53 0.32 -16.97
N ILE A 27 4.23 0.86 -15.98
CA ILE A 27 4.41 0.19 -14.68
C ILE A 27 3.05 -0.04 -14.00
N HIS A 28 2.16 0.96 -13.99
CA HIS A 28 0.84 0.80 -13.40
C HIS A 28 -0.08 -0.12 -14.22
N PHE A 29 0.04 -0.11 -15.54
CA PHE A 29 -0.71 -1.00 -16.42
C PHE A 29 -0.39 -2.48 -16.16
N VAL A 30 0.87 -2.83 -15.90
CA VAL A 30 1.28 -4.20 -15.52
C VAL A 30 1.06 -4.46 -14.01
N GLY A 31 1.23 -3.44 -13.18
CA GLY A 31 1.10 -3.55 -11.72
C GLY A 31 -0.33 -3.81 -11.23
N ILE A 32 -1.34 -3.22 -11.88
CA ILE A 32 -2.77 -3.44 -11.55
C ILE A 32 -3.16 -4.93 -11.68
N PRO A 33 -2.99 -5.60 -12.84
CA PRO A 33 -3.34 -7.02 -12.98
C PRO A 33 -2.54 -7.92 -12.04
N LEU A 34 -1.27 -7.59 -11.77
CA LEU A 34 -0.46 -8.32 -10.79
C LEU A 34 -1.02 -8.17 -9.36
N SER A 35 -1.46 -6.97 -8.97
CA SER A 35 -2.10 -6.75 -7.67
C SER A 35 -3.46 -7.44 -7.55
N ILE A 36 -4.23 -7.51 -8.63
CA ILE A 36 -5.49 -8.27 -8.69
C ILE A 36 -5.22 -9.76 -8.53
N ALA A 37 -4.24 -10.30 -9.24
CA ALA A 37 -3.83 -11.70 -9.11
C ALA A 37 -3.40 -12.03 -7.66
N ASN A 38 -2.63 -11.16 -7.03
CA ASN A 38 -2.26 -11.30 -5.62
C ASN A 38 -3.47 -11.26 -4.68
N LEU A 39 -4.43 -10.35 -4.90
CA LEU A 39 -5.64 -10.27 -4.09
C LEU A 39 -6.46 -11.56 -4.21
N ILE A 40 -6.61 -12.11 -5.42
CA ILE A 40 -7.33 -13.36 -5.67
C ILE A 40 -6.60 -14.53 -5.00
N LEU A 41 -5.27 -14.60 -5.12
CA LEU A 41 -4.46 -15.64 -4.51
C LEU A 41 -4.63 -15.64 -3.00
N VAL A 42 -4.47 -14.48 -2.34
CA VAL A 42 -4.67 -14.31 -0.89
C VAL A 42 -6.11 -14.66 -0.48
N ALA A 43 -7.12 -14.30 -1.29
CA ALA A 43 -8.51 -14.64 -1.01
C ALA A 43 -8.77 -16.15 -1.07
N ARG A 44 -8.10 -16.86 -1.98
CA ARG A 44 -8.28 -18.31 -2.21
C ARG A 44 -7.47 -19.18 -1.25
N THR A 45 -6.37 -18.69 -0.70
CA THR A 45 -5.59 -19.43 0.29
C THR A 45 -6.39 -19.56 1.59
N SER A 46 -6.73 -20.80 1.99
CA SER A 46 -7.48 -21.09 3.23
C SER A 46 -6.57 -21.44 4.42
N VAL A 47 -5.26 -21.53 4.19
CA VAL A 47 -4.27 -21.99 5.18
C VAL A 47 -3.87 -20.88 6.17
N ILE A 48 -4.19 -19.62 5.86
CA ILE A 48 -3.80 -18.46 6.66
C ILE A 48 -4.86 -18.20 7.73
N HIS A 49 -4.43 -17.97 8.98
CA HIS A 49 -5.30 -17.53 10.06
C HIS A 49 -6.21 -16.37 9.61
N PRO A 50 -7.51 -16.39 9.94
CA PRO A 50 -8.48 -15.43 9.41
C PRO A 50 -8.06 -13.97 9.68
N ASN A 51 -7.49 -13.68 10.85
CA ASN A 51 -7.01 -12.34 11.20
C ASN A 51 -5.88 -11.85 10.27
N MET A 52 -4.85 -12.68 10.06
CA MET A 52 -3.74 -12.35 9.17
C MET A 52 -4.19 -12.25 7.69
N LYS A 53 -5.20 -13.04 7.30
CA LYS A 53 -5.81 -12.96 5.97
C LYS A 53 -6.50 -11.63 5.71
N PHE A 54 -7.26 -11.10 6.68
CA PHE A 54 -7.90 -9.79 6.55
C PHE A 54 -6.88 -8.67 6.34
N ILE A 55 -5.77 -8.70 7.09
CA ILE A 55 -4.72 -7.67 6.98
C ILE A 55 -4.05 -7.73 5.60
N LEU A 56 -3.73 -8.93 5.10
CA LEU A 56 -3.13 -9.11 3.78
C LEU A 56 -4.08 -8.71 2.64
N LEU A 57 -5.39 -8.98 2.78
CA LEU A 57 -6.41 -8.53 1.84
C LEU A 57 -6.51 -7.00 1.83
N PHE A 58 -6.56 -6.37 3.01
CA PHE A 58 -6.59 -4.90 3.13
C PHE A 58 -5.34 -4.26 2.50
N GLN A 59 -4.17 -4.83 2.74
CA GLN A 59 -2.91 -4.38 2.12
C GLN A 59 -2.94 -4.49 0.60
N SER A 60 -3.39 -5.63 0.08
CA SER A 60 -3.49 -5.87 -1.36
C SER A 60 -4.49 -4.91 -2.02
N PHE A 61 -5.60 -4.64 -1.33
CA PHE A 61 -6.59 -3.64 -1.76
C PHE A 61 -6.02 -2.22 -1.77
N ALA A 62 -5.28 -1.83 -0.73
CA ALA A 62 -4.63 -0.51 -0.67
C ALA A 62 -3.61 -0.30 -1.81
N VAL A 63 -2.85 -1.35 -2.16
CA VAL A 63 -1.93 -1.32 -3.30
C VAL A 63 -2.67 -1.15 -4.63
N LEU A 64 -3.77 -1.90 -4.81
CA LEU A 64 -4.61 -1.81 -6.00
C LEU A 64 -5.22 -0.41 -6.14
N LEU A 65 -5.77 0.13 -5.05
CA LEU A 65 -6.37 1.47 -5.02
C LEU A 65 -5.33 2.54 -5.37
N ARG A 66 -4.11 2.46 -4.81
CA ARG A 66 -3.01 3.35 -5.17
C ARG A 66 -2.63 3.25 -6.65
N GLY A 67 -2.50 2.02 -7.17
CA GLY A 67 -2.18 1.77 -8.58
C GLY A 67 -3.22 2.33 -9.52
N PHE A 68 -4.50 2.17 -9.19
CA PHE A 68 -5.62 2.69 -9.96
C PHE A 68 -5.68 4.22 -9.95
N CYS A 69 -5.52 4.85 -8.78
CA CYS A 69 -5.47 6.32 -8.68
C CYS A 69 -4.31 6.92 -9.51
N ARG A 70 -3.12 6.30 -9.45
CA ARG A 70 -1.96 6.74 -10.23
C ARG A 70 -2.16 6.52 -11.72
N PHE A 71 -2.74 5.39 -12.12
CA PHE A 71 -3.09 5.13 -13.52
C PHE A 71 -4.02 6.22 -14.08
N ILE A 72 -5.05 6.60 -13.33
CA ILE A 72 -5.96 7.69 -13.73
C ILE A 72 -5.21 9.01 -13.88
N ILE A 73 -4.37 9.39 -12.90
CA ILE A 73 -3.59 10.63 -12.97
C ILE A 73 -2.67 10.63 -14.20
N CYS A 74 -1.94 9.55 -14.45
CA CYS A 74 -1.09 9.42 -15.63
C CYS A 74 -1.89 9.53 -16.93
N LEU A 75 -3.07 8.90 -17.01
CA LEU A 75 -3.94 8.98 -18.18
C LEU A 75 -4.41 10.42 -18.45
N PHE A 76 -4.74 11.19 -17.40
CA PHE A 76 -5.07 12.61 -17.52
C PHE A 76 -3.89 13.49 -17.95
N LYS A 77 -2.65 13.19 -17.51
CA LYS A 77 -1.44 13.88 -18.00
C LYS A 77 -1.32 13.80 -19.52
N PHE A 78 -1.66 12.63 -20.11
CA PHE A 78 -1.61 12.44 -21.56
C PHE A 78 -2.77 13.12 -22.30
N ILE A 79 -4.00 13.07 -21.75
CA ILE A 79 -5.18 13.65 -22.40
C ILE A 79 -5.12 15.18 -22.45
N LEU A 80 -4.71 15.81 -21.35
CA LEU A 80 -4.73 17.27 -21.22
C LEU A 80 -3.46 17.95 -21.76
N TRP A 81 -2.44 17.17 -22.14
CA TRP A 81 -1.12 17.66 -22.53
C TRP A 81 -0.51 18.66 -21.52
N ASP A 82 -0.93 18.58 -20.26
CA ASP A 82 -0.47 19.43 -19.16
C ASP A 82 -0.05 18.52 -17.98
N PRO A 83 1.23 18.10 -17.95
CA PRO A 83 1.72 17.19 -16.93
C PRO A 83 1.73 17.84 -15.54
N ILE A 84 1.91 19.16 -15.45
CA ILE A 84 2.08 19.90 -14.19
C ILE A 84 0.75 20.04 -13.47
N SER A 85 -0.31 20.46 -14.17
CA SER A 85 -1.63 20.66 -13.56
C SER A 85 -2.28 19.33 -13.13
N ALA A 86 -2.03 18.25 -13.88
CA ALA A 86 -2.50 16.91 -13.52
C ALA A 86 -1.79 16.36 -12.27
N GLU A 87 -0.51 16.66 -12.07
CA GLU A 87 0.26 16.25 -10.88
C GLU A 87 -0.10 17.04 -9.61
N MET A 88 -0.38 18.34 -9.76
CA MET A 88 -0.82 19.23 -8.68
C MET A 88 -2.23 18.87 -8.16
N GLY A 89 -2.96 17.98 -8.86
CA GLY A 89 -4.30 17.56 -8.45
C GLY A 89 -5.36 18.63 -8.60
N LEU A 90 -5.10 19.66 -9.41
CA LEU A 90 -6.04 20.76 -9.69
C LEU A 90 -7.37 20.22 -10.25
N PHE A 91 -7.31 19.16 -11.06
CA PHE A 91 -8.49 18.54 -11.65
C PHE A 91 -9.21 17.57 -10.69
N PHE A 92 -8.47 16.81 -9.88
CA PHE A 92 -9.03 15.75 -9.03
C PHE A 92 -8.32 15.64 -7.66
N PRO A 93 -8.53 16.59 -6.75
CA PRO A 93 -7.89 16.57 -5.43
C PRO A 93 -8.29 15.35 -4.60
N ALA A 94 -9.49 14.80 -4.83
CA ALA A 94 -9.96 13.58 -4.17
C ALA A 94 -9.11 12.35 -4.55
N ILE A 95 -8.70 12.21 -5.82
CA ILE A 95 -7.92 11.05 -6.29
C ILE A 95 -6.52 11.06 -5.65
N ILE A 96 -5.92 12.24 -5.50
CA ILE A 96 -4.65 12.39 -4.79
C ILE A 96 -4.77 11.97 -3.33
N LYS A 97 -5.82 12.44 -2.63
CA LYS A 97 -6.07 12.06 -1.22
C LYS A 97 -6.26 10.56 -1.06
N ILE A 98 -6.99 9.91 -1.98
CA ILE A 98 -7.17 8.45 -1.98
C ILE A 98 -5.83 7.73 -2.24
N GLY A 99 -5.00 8.26 -3.14
CA GLY A 99 -3.65 7.75 -3.37
C GLY A 99 -2.76 7.83 -2.13
N PHE A 100 -2.82 8.95 -1.39
CA PHE A 100 -2.12 9.10 -0.10
C PHE A 100 -2.64 8.13 0.94
N PHE A 101 -3.96 7.93 1.04
CA PHE A 101 -4.53 6.91 1.93
C PHE A 101 -3.91 5.53 1.64
N GLY A 102 -3.80 5.12 0.38
CA GLY A 102 -3.14 3.86 0.00
C GLY A 102 -1.66 3.77 0.44
N ILE A 103 -0.92 4.88 0.41
CA ILE A 103 0.48 4.94 0.89
C ILE A 103 0.53 4.78 2.41
N TYR A 104 -0.28 5.54 3.15
CA TYR A 104 -0.32 5.47 4.60
C TYR A 104 -0.77 4.08 5.07
N SER A 105 -1.85 3.54 4.50
CA SER A 105 -2.34 2.19 4.81
C SER A 105 -1.24 1.14 4.62
N ARG A 106 -0.46 1.20 3.54
CA ARG A 106 0.65 0.27 3.31
C ARG A 106 1.75 0.40 4.37
N ASN A 107 2.04 1.60 4.85
CA ASN A 107 3.06 1.83 5.89
C ASN A 107 2.60 1.38 7.28
N TYR A 108 1.30 1.51 7.60
CA TYR A 108 0.78 1.10 8.91
C TYR A 108 0.53 -0.41 9.03
N VAL A 109 0.24 -1.11 7.92
CA VAL A 109 -0.04 -2.55 7.93
C VAL A 109 1.07 -3.39 8.59
N PRO A 110 2.37 -3.22 8.28
CA PRO A 110 3.45 -3.94 8.95
C PRO A 110 3.48 -3.71 10.46
N HIS A 111 3.22 -2.48 10.92
CA HIS A 111 3.16 -2.17 12.35
C HIS A 111 2.00 -2.90 13.03
N ILE A 112 0.84 -2.96 12.38
CA ILE A 112 -0.33 -3.69 12.90
C ILE A 112 -0.02 -5.19 13.02
N LEU A 113 0.67 -5.80 12.03
CA LEU A 113 1.09 -7.21 12.09
C LEU A 113 2.04 -7.50 13.25
N ILE A 114 2.99 -6.59 13.51
CA ILE A 114 3.93 -6.74 14.63
C ILE A 114 3.16 -6.66 15.96
N ILE A 115 2.25 -5.70 16.10
CA ILE A 115 1.43 -5.54 17.31
C ILE A 115 0.56 -6.78 17.54
N GLU A 116 -0.09 -7.32 16.51
CA GLU A 116 -0.88 -8.54 16.61
C GLU A 116 -0.04 -9.73 17.09
N ARG A 117 1.17 -9.91 16.53
CA ARG A 117 2.08 -10.98 16.95
C ARG A 117 2.58 -10.82 18.38
N ILE A 118 2.86 -9.60 18.82
CA ILE A 118 3.27 -9.32 20.20
C ILE A 118 2.12 -9.65 21.16
N LEU A 119 0.90 -9.18 20.85
CA LEU A 119 -0.29 -9.48 21.67
C LEU A 119 -0.55 -10.99 21.78
N ALA A 120 -0.42 -11.72 20.67
CA ALA A 120 -0.57 -13.18 20.69
C ALA A 120 0.47 -13.87 21.58
N THR A 121 1.73 -13.42 21.52
CA THR A 121 2.81 -13.99 22.33
C THR A 121 2.60 -13.71 23.82
N VAL A 122 2.28 -12.46 24.17
CA VAL A 122 2.01 -12.05 25.56
C VAL A 122 0.79 -12.78 26.12
N PHE A 123 -0.26 -12.98 25.33
CA PHE A 123 -1.45 -13.70 25.78
C PHE A 123 -1.16 -15.18 26.06
N VAL A 124 -0.35 -15.83 25.23
CA VAL A 124 0.07 -17.22 25.45
C VAL A 124 0.93 -17.34 26.71
N GLU A 125 1.88 -16.43 26.90
CA GLU A 125 2.72 -16.40 28.11
C GLU A 125 1.87 -16.18 29.37
N LEU A 126 0.93 -15.23 29.34
CA LEU A 126 0.01 -14.96 30.45
C LEU A 126 -0.82 -16.20 30.80
N MET A 127 -1.38 -16.89 29.79
CA MET A 127 -2.16 -18.10 30.00
C MET A 127 -1.33 -19.21 30.66
N SER A 128 -0.09 -19.43 30.19
CA SER A 128 0.80 -20.45 30.76
C SER A 128 1.19 -20.16 32.22
N SER A 129 1.34 -18.88 32.57
CA SER A 129 1.64 -18.44 33.93
C SER A 129 0.46 -18.66 34.88
N ILE A 130 -0.77 -18.44 34.38
CA ILE A 130 -2.00 -18.73 35.13
C ILE A 130 -2.15 -20.24 35.37
N GLU A 131 -1.91 -21.08 34.37
CA GLU A 131 -1.95 -22.54 34.52
C GLU A 131 -0.92 -23.04 35.54
N ALA A 132 0.31 -22.50 35.50
CA ALA A 132 1.35 -22.82 36.48
C ALA A 132 0.92 -22.43 37.91
N PHE A 133 0.34 -21.24 38.07
CA PHE A 133 -0.16 -20.78 39.37
C PHE A 133 -1.32 -21.65 39.88
N CYS A 134 -2.27 -22.02 39.02
CA CYS A 134 -3.39 -22.90 39.35
C CYS A 134 -2.92 -24.30 39.74
N SER A 135 -1.97 -24.88 39.00
CA SER A 135 -1.40 -26.20 39.29
C SER A 135 -0.63 -26.22 40.62
N GLN A 136 0.08 -25.13 40.93
CA GLN A 136 0.81 -25.00 42.18
C GLN A 136 -0.12 -24.78 43.38
N TRP A 137 -1.19 -24.01 43.21
CA TRP A 137 -2.20 -23.77 44.24
C TRP A 137 -3.05 -25.01 44.55
N PHE A 138 -3.53 -25.74 43.53
CA PHE A 138 -4.26 -26.99 43.73
C PHE A 138 -3.37 -28.13 44.24
N GLY A 139 -2.11 -28.20 43.80
CA GLY A 139 -1.14 -29.19 44.32
C GLY A 139 -0.78 -28.99 45.80
N PHE A 140 -0.90 -27.76 46.31
CA PHE A 140 -0.67 -27.45 47.73
C PHE A 140 -1.86 -27.82 48.63
N HIS A 141 -3.07 -27.90 48.06
CA HIS A 141 -4.29 -28.16 48.83
C HIS A 141 -4.67 -29.66 48.95
N LEU A 142 -3.93 -30.54 48.25
CA LEU A 142 -4.13 -32.00 48.22
C LEU A 142 -3.07 -32.79 49.02
N ARG A 143 -2.19 -32.10 49.76
CA ARG A 143 -1.33 -32.68 50.81
C ARG A 143 -1.79 -32.22 52.18
#